data_AF-A0A2M8KEW7-F1
#
_entry.id   AF-A0A2M8KEW7-F1
#
_cell.length_a   1.000
_cell.length_b   1.000
_cell.length_c   1.000
_cell.angle_alpha   90.00
_cell.angle_beta   90.00
_cell.angle_gamma   90.00
#
_symmetry.space_group_name_H-M   'P 1'
#
loop_
_entity.id
_entity.type
_entity.pdbx_description
1 polymer ?
#
loop_
_entity_poly.entity_id
_entity_poly.type
_entity_poly.pdbx_seq_one_letter_code
_entity_poly.pdbx_strand_id
1 'polypeptide(L)'
;MEEINYGILMRKAKQDGDINQQEKLCREILARSEATCRDFAIIIVNGVGKQKSEAWERFKAGNINRWWDLYFIISRRQGKLEDTACELLFESPATAWHFCHIIVCADKKWHKRAWREATLRGMDIYDLFYLVGFADFKIASLAWREILSMELDFIDLRQAFCFADSSQLKREIAEYLLKHYAKDWVTLGYISSYHPDETARDEAKSRQDKLRISKN
;
A
#
# COMPACT_ATOMS: atom_id res chain seq x y z
N MET A 1 -2.75 30.35 17.97
CA MET A 1 -4.02 29.65 17.69
C MET A 1 -3.70 28.20 17.48
N GLU A 2 -4.31 27.29 18.25
CA GLU A 2 -4.16 25.85 18.01
C GLU A 2 -4.93 25.49 16.74
N GLU A 3 -4.27 24.77 15.84
CA GLU A 3 -4.90 24.27 14.62
C GLU A 3 -5.85 23.12 14.97
N ILE A 4 -7.15 23.32 14.73
CA ILE A 4 -8.16 22.30 15.00
C ILE A 4 -7.97 21.14 14.02
N ASN A 5 -7.58 19.97 14.55
CA ASN A 5 -7.46 18.75 13.74
C ASN A 5 -8.82 18.08 13.56
N TYR A 6 -9.58 18.53 12.56
CA TYR A 6 -10.89 17.99 12.21
C TYR A 6 -10.87 16.49 11.92
N GLY A 7 -9.77 15.95 11.40
CA GLY A 7 -9.63 14.52 11.13
C GLY A 7 -9.68 13.67 12.41
N ILE A 8 -9.07 14.13 13.50
CA ILE A 8 -9.13 13.45 14.80
C ILE A 8 -10.53 13.55 15.39
N LEU A 9 -11.11 14.76 15.42
CA LEU A 9 -12.42 15.02 15.99
C LEU A 9 -13.53 14.24 15.27
N MET A 10 -13.51 14.20 13.93
CA MET A 10 -14.51 13.49 13.15
C MET A 10 -14.42 11.97 13.34
N ARG A 11 -13.20 11.41 13.42
CA ARG A 11 -13.01 9.98 13.70
C ARG A 11 -13.52 9.61 15.09
N LYS A 12 -13.23 10.44 16.10
CA LYS A 12 -13.72 10.22 17.46
C LYS A 12 -15.25 10.26 17.51
N ALA A 13 -15.87 11.29 16.95
CA ALA A 13 -17.33 11.40 16.91
C ALA A 13 -17.99 10.20 16.18
N LYS A 14 -17.36 9.69 15.12
CA LYS A 14 -17.80 8.47 14.43
C LYS A 14 -17.65 7.21 15.29
N GLN A 15 -16.54 7.05 16.00
CA GLN A 15 -16.30 5.91 16.91
C GLN A 15 -17.29 5.92 18.08
N ASP A 16 -17.61 7.09 18.61
CA ASP A 16 -18.54 7.28 19.72
C ASP A 16 -20.02 7.16 19.28
N GLY A 17 -20.29 7.08 17.97
CA GLY A 17 -21.65 7.07 17.42
C GLY A 17 -22.39 8.41 17.55
N ASP A 18 -21.67 9.50 17.85
CA ASP A 18 -22.23 10.84 18.02
C ASP A 18 -22.51 11.49 16.65
N ILE A 19 -23.70 11.23 16.13
CA ILE A 19 -24.15 11.76 14.84
C ILE A 19 -24.28 13.29 14.88
N ASN A 20 -24.72 13.86 16.00
CA ASN A 20 -24.91 15.30 16.14
C ASN A 20 -23.56 16.03 16.06
N GLN A 21 -22.54 15.50 16.72
CA GLN A 21 -21.19 16.04 16.65
C GLN A 21 -20.58 15.87 15.25
N GLN A 22 -20.80 14.72 14.58
CA GLN A 22 -20.38 14.54 13.18
C GLN A 22 -21.02 15.58 12.25
N GLU A 23 -22.33 15.79 12.36
CA GLU A 23 -23.04 16.80 11.56
C GLU A 23 -22.50 18.21 11.82
N LYS A 24 -22.30 18.57 13.09
CA LYS A 24 -21.76 19.87 13.48
C LYS A 24 -20.39 20.10 12.83
N LEU A 25 -19.47 19.16 13.00
CA LEU A 25 -18.12 19.25 12.44
C LEU A 25 -18.16 19.33 10.90
N CYS A 26 -19.05 18.57 10.25
CA CYS A 26 -19.18 18.62 8.79
C CYS A 26 -19.62 20.02 8.31
N ARG A 27 -20.60 20.62 8.99
CA ARG A 27 -21.08 21.97 8.65
C ARG A 27 -20.01 23.03 8.86
N GLU A 28 -19.24 22.94 9.95
CA GLU A 28 -18.11 23.84 10.21
C GLU A 28 -17.07 23.78 9.09
N ILE A 29 -16.68 22.58 8.68
CA ILE A 29 -15.73 22.39 7.58
C ILE A 29 -16.29 22.93 6.26
N LEU A 30 -17.53 22.58 5.91
CA LEU A 30 -18.17 23.01 4.65
C LEU A 30 -18.40 24.52 4.58
N ALA A 31 -18.49 25.21 5.72
CA ALA A 31 -18.62 26.66 5.80
C ALA A 31 -17.29 27.41 5.60
N ARG A 32 -16.13 26.73 5.68
CA ARG A 32 -14.82 27.36 5.49
C ARG A 32 -14.59 27.65 4.01
N SER A 33 -14.30 28.91 3.69
CA SER A 33 -13.89 29.34 2.35
C SER A 33 -12.58 28.68 1.91
N GLU A 34 -11.72 28.32 2.85
CA GLU A 34 -10.41 27.71 2.62
C GLU A 34 -10.41 26.18 2.80
N ALA A 35 -11.58 25.53 2.80
CA ALA A 35 -11.65 24.08 2.89
C ALA A 35 -10.95 23.40 1.69
N THR A 36 -10.12 22.41 1.98
CA THR A 36 -9.29 21.71 1.00
C THR A 36 -9.93 20.37 0.57
N CYS A 37 -9.41 19.77 -0.51
CA CYS A 37 -9.77 18.39 -0.90
C CYS A 37 -9.57 17.40 0.26
N ARG A 38 -8.58 17.62 1.12
CA ARG A 38 -8.34 16.80 2.31
C ARG A 38 -9.49 16.89 3.30
N ASP A 39 -9.99 18.09 3.54
CA ASP A 39 -11.12 18.34 4.43
C ASP A 39 -12.39 17.65 3.89
N PHE A 40 -12.62 17.74 2.59
CA PHE A 40 -13.74 17.05 1.95
C PHE A 40 -13.59 15.52 2.01
N ALA A 41 -12.39 14.97 1.79
CA ALA A 41 -12.12 13.54 1.95
C ALA A 41 -12.38 13.04 3.38
N ILE A 42 -12.06 13.86 4.40
CA ILE A 42 -12.39 13.57 5.80
C ILE A 42 -13.91 13.46 5.99
N ILE A 43 -14.69 14.38 5.43
CA ILE A 43 -16.17 14.33 5.47
C ILE A 43 -16.70 13.12 4.69
N ILE A 44 -16.20 12.83 3.50
CA ILE A 44 -16.64 11.69 2.67
C ILE A 44 -16.49 10.37 3.45
N VAL A 45 -15.37 10.20 4.16
CA VAL A 45 -15.11 8.98 4.94
C VAL A 45 -15.86 8.95 6.27
N ASN A 46 -15.90 10.07 6.99
CA ASN A 46 -16.31 10.08 8.41
C ASN A 46 -17.59 10.86 8.71
N GLY A 47 -18.11 11.64 7.77
CA GLY A 47 -19.34 12.40 7.93
C GLY A 47 -20.60 11.53 7.81
N VAL A 48 -21.76 12.19 7.76
CA VAL A 48 -23.07 11.54 7.70
C VAL A 48 -23.97 12.19 6.65
N GLY A 49 -24.95 11.42 6.17
CA GLY A 49 -26.07 11.93 5.37
C GLY A 49 -25.67 12.80 4.18
N LYS A 50 -26.41 13.90 4.00
CA LYS A 50 -26.28 14.84 2.87
C LYS A 50 -24.92 15.53 2.79
N GLN A 51 -24.23 15.68 3.92
CA GLN A 51 -22.93 16.35 3.99
C GLN A 51 -21.86 15.54 3.27
N LYS A 52 -21.96 14.20 3.25
CA LYS A 52 -21.08 13.37 2.43
C LYS A 52 -21.24 13.67 0.94
N SER A 53 -22.47 13.78 0.46
CA SER A 53 -22.76 14.09 -0.95
C SER A 53 -22.29 15.50 -1.31
N GLU A 54 -22.52 16.49 -0.45
CA GLU A 54 -22.04 17.85 -0.67
C GLU A 54 -20.50 17.90 -0.70
N ALA A 55 -19.83 17.24 0.25
CA ALA A 55 -18.38 17.14 0.26
C ALA A 55 -17.85 16.42 -0.99
N TRP A 56 -18.56 15.42 -1.49
CA TRP A 56 -18.20 14.74 -2.74
C TRP A 56 -18.25 15.66 -3.95
N GLU A 57 -19.30 16.46 -4.09
CA GLU A 57 -19.40 17.42 -5.21
C GLU A 57 -18.31 18.49 -5.13
N ARG A 58 -18.01 19.02 -3.93
CA ARG A 58 -16.91 19.97 -3.75
C ARG A 58 -15.54 19.33 -3.96
N PHE A 59 -15.37 18.08 -3.57
CA PHE A 59 -14.14 17.31 -3.79
C PHE A 59 -13.84 17.18 -5.28
N LYS A 60 -14.85 16.83 -6.09
CA LYS A 60 -14.71 16.73 -7.55
C LYS A 60 -14.46 18.07 -8.23
N ALA A 61 -15.08 19.14 -7.74
CA ALA A 61 -14.89 20.48 -8.29
C ALA A 61 -13.51 21.08 -7.96
N GLY A 62 -12.84 20.55 -6.93
CA GLY A 62 -11.49 20.94 -6.57
C GLY A 62 -10.43 20.37 -7.52
N ASN A 63 -9.17 20.79 -7.32
CA ASN A 63 -8.04 20.21 -8.05
C ASN A 63 -7.73 18.81 -7.48
N ILE A 64 -8.24 17.76 -8.14
CA ILE A 64 -8.12 16.34 -7.76
C ILE A 64 -6.66 15.82 -7.85
N ASN A 65 -5.67 16.64 -8.23
CA ASN A 65 -4.26 16.25 -8.28
C ASN A 65 -3.67 15.72 -6.94
N ARG A 66 -4.44 15.75 -5.85
CA ARG A 66 -4.10 15.10 -4.58
C ARG A 66 -4.58 13.65 -4.55
N TRP A 67 -3.87 12.79 -5.27
CA TRP A 67 -4.11 11.33 -5.25
C TRP A 67 -4.16 10.73 -3.84
N TRP A 68 -3.43 11.31 -2.88
CA TRP A 68 -3.48 10.93 -1.46
C TRP A 68 -4.89 11.01 -0.85
N ASP A 69 -5.72 11.95 -1.32
CA ASP A 69 -7.09 12.10 -0.85
C ASP A 69 -8.01 11.05 -1.49
N LEU A 70 -7.83 10.74 -2.77
CA LEU A 70 -8.51 9.59 -3.42
C LEU A 70 -8.11 8.28 -2.75
N TYR A 71 -6.83 8.06 -2.50
CA TYR A 71 -6.32 6.90 -1.75
C TYR A 71 -6.96 6.79 -0.37
N PHE A 72 -7.07 7.91 0.36
CA PHE A 72 -7.72 7.92 1.67
C PHE A 72 -9.19 7.48 1.60
N ILE A 73 -9.90 7.82 0.52
CA ILE A 73 -11.28 7.38 0.30
C ILE A 73 -11.31 5.89 -0.06
N ILE A 74 -10.48 5.44 -0.99
CA ILE A 74 -10.41 4.05 -1.48
C ILE A 74 -10.05 3.08 -0.36
N SER A 75 -9.03 3.39 0.43
CA SER A 75 -8.56 2.56 1.56
C SER A 75 -9.59 2.34 2.67
N ARG A 76 -10.70 3.09 2.65
CA ARG A 76 -11.79 2.98 3.64
C ARG A 76 -12.99 2.19 3.15
N ARG A 77 -12.91 1.62 1.94
CA ARG A 77 -13.85 0.64 1.35
C ARG A 77 -15.31 1.01 1.53
N GLN A 78 -15.66 2.24 1.13
CA GLN A 78 -16.99 2.83 1.34
C GLN A 78 -17.98 2.45 0.22
N GLY A 79 -17.94 1.22 -0.29
CA GLY A 79 -18.86 0.70 -1.31
C GLY A 79 -18.89 1.58 -2.57
N LYS A 80 -20.06 2.16 -2.90
CA LYS A 80 -20.22 3.01 -4.10
C LYS A 80 -19.25 4.19 -4.17
N LEU A 81 -18.81 4.75 -3.04
CA LEU A 81 -17.85 5.86 -3.03
C LEU A 81 -16.45 5.40 -3.41
N GLU A 82 -16.08 4.18 -3.06
CA GLU A 82 -14.82 3.57 -3.50
C GLU A 82 -14.81 3.39 -5.01
N ASP A 83 -15.92 2.93 -5.59
CA ASP A 83 -16.05 2.73 -7.03
C ASP A 83 -15.86 4.03 -7.80
N THR A 84 -16.56 5.10 -7.40
CA THR A 84 -16.41 6.40 -8.05
C THR A 84 -15.01 6.98 -7.85
N ALA A 85 -14.40 6.79 -6.68
CA ALA A 85 -13.02 7.23 -6.44
C ALA A 85 -12.00 6.46 -7.30
N CYS A 86 -12.20 5.16 -7.51
CA CYS A 86 -11.39 4.36 -8.41
C CYS A 86 -11.51 4.87 -9.84
N GLU A 87 -12.73 5.07 -10.36
CA GLU A 87 -12.94 5.59 -11.73
C GLU A 87 -12.29 6.96 -11.92
N LEU A 88 -12.45 7.88 -10.96
CA LEU A 88 -11.77 9.18 -11.01
C LEU A 88 -10.25 9.03 -11.09
N LEU A 89 -9.66 8.07 -10.36
CA LEU A 89 -8.22 7.80 -10.45
C LEU A 89 -7.82 7.27 -11.83
N PHE A 90 -8.65 6.42 -12.45
CA PHE A 90 -8.41 5.91 -13.81
C PHE A 90 -8.49 7.01 -14.88
N GLU A 91 -9.31 8.05 -14.66
CA GLU A 91 -9.45 9.21 -15.55
C GLU A 91 -8.40 10.30 -15.29
N SER A 92 -7.65 10.20 -14.18
CA SER A 92 -6.65 11.19 -13.76
C SER A 92 -5.26 10.88 -14.33
N PRO A 93 -4.32 11.87 -14.34
CA PRO A 93 -2.92 11.65 -14.70
C PRO A 93 -2.16 10.87 -13.60
N ALA A 94 -2.57 9.62 -13.36
CA ALA A 94 -1.99 8.74 -12.36
C ALA A 94 -0.75 7.99 -12.87
N THR A 95 0.21 7.73 -11.98
CA THR A 95 1.41 6.91 -12.21
C THR A 95 1.14 5.44 -11.86
N ALA A 96 2.09 4.54 -12.20
CA ALA A 96 2.03 3.13 -11.82
C ALA A 96 1.84 2.94 -10.30
N TRP A 97 2.59 3.70 -9.49
CA TRP A 97 2.46 3.74 -8.03
C TRP A 97 1.02 3.91 -7.54
N HIS A 98 0.24 4.82 -8.12
CA HIS A 98 -1.15 5.02 -7.68
C HIS A 98 -2.03 3.78 -7.95
N PHE A 99 -1.77 3.04 -9.03
CA PHE A 99 -2.50 1.81 -9.31
C PHE A 99 -2.06 0.66 -8.39
N CYS A 100 -0.80 0.63 -7.93
CA CYS A 100 -0.36 -0.28 -6.89
C CYS A 100 -1.16 -0.09 -5.59
N HIS A 101 -1.49 1.15 -5.23
CA HIS A 101 -2.39 1.43 -4.09
C HIS A 101 -3.81 0.91 -4.31
N ILE A 102 -4.39 1.01 -5.51
CA ILE A 102 -5.68 0.38 -5.80
C ILE A 102 -5.59 -1.13 -5.59
N ILE A 103 -4.54 -1.77 -6.12
CA ILE A 103 -4.34 -3.22 -6.00
C ILE A 103 -4.31 -3.66 -4.53
N VAL A 104 -3.65 -2.90 -3.66
CA VAL A 104 -3.55 -3.23 -2.23
C VAL A 104 -4.84 -2.94 -1.47
N CYS A 105 -5.48 -1.79 -1.74
CA CYS A 105 -6.52 -1.25 -0.86
C CYS A 105 -7.95 -1.50 -1.34
N ALA A 106 -8.19 -1.47 -2.65
CA ALA A 106 -9.53 -1.54 -3.22
C ALA A 106 -10.08 -2.98 -3.25
N ASP A 107 -11.38 -3.09 -3.54
CA ASP A 107 -12.08 -4.34 -3.81
C ASP A 107 -11.45 -5.09 -4.99
N LYS A 108 -11.49 -6.43 -4.91
CA LYS A 108 -10.85 -7.34 -5.87
C LYS A 108 -11.31 -7.12 -7.32
N LYS A 109 -12.52 -6.60 -7.54
CA LYS A 109 -13.00 -6.28 -8.89
C LYS A 109 -12.11 -5.25 -9.62
N TRP A 110 -11.42 -4.39 -8.88
CA TRP A 110 -10.54 -3.35 -9.43
C TRP A 110 -9.13 -3.84 -9.75
N HIS A 111 -8.67 -4.90 -9.09
CA HIS A 111 -7.27 -5.35 -9.12
C HIS A 111 -6.78 -5.64 -10.53
N LYS A 112 -7.57 -6.33 -11.34
CA LYS A 112 -7.18 -6.69 -12.72
C LYS A 112 -6.98 -5.45 -13.60
N ARG A 113 -7.88 -4.48 -13.50
CA ARG A 113 -7.78 -3.23 -14.27
C ARG A 113 -6.59 -2.40 -13.78
N ALA A 114 -6.42 -2.27 -12.46
CA ALA A 114 -5.30 -1.55 -11.88
C ALA A 114 -3.94 -2.16 -12.25
N TRP A 115 -3.81 -3.50 -12.22
CA TRP A 115 -2.61 -4.19 -12.66
C TRP A 115 -2.26 -3.87 -14.11
N ARG A 116 -3.25 -3.90 -15.01
CA ARG A 116 -3.07 -3.55 -16.42
C ARG A 116 -2.58 -2.11 -16.57
N GLU A 117 -3.22 -1.16 -15.89
CA GLU A 117 -2.85 0.25 -15.99
C GLU A 117 -1.47 0.57 -15.38
N ALA A 118 -1.11 -0.11 -14.28
CA ALA A 118 0.20 -0.02 -13.66
C ALA A 118 1.29 -0.52 -14.63
N THR A 119 1.06 -1.68 -15.24
CA THR A 119 1.97 -2.27 -16.23
C THR A 119 2.14 -1.36 -17.45
N LEU A 120 1.04 -0.83 -17.99
CA LEU A 120 1.06 0.09 -19.14
C LEU A 120 1.85 1.38 -18.86
N ARG A 121 1.92 1.81 -17.61
CA ARG A 121 2.65 3.01 -17.18
C ARG A 121 4.10 2.72 -16.77
N GLY A 122 4.52 1.45 -16.78
CA GLY A 122 5.84 1.02 -16.35
C GLY A 122 5.97 1.03 -14.84
N MET A 123 5.73 -0.12 -14.21
CA MET A 123 6.08 -0.31 -12.80
C MET A 123 7.60 -0.33 -12.66
N ASP A 124 8.12 0.40 -11.68
CA ASP A 124 9.51 0.28 -11.26
C ASP A 124 9.68 -0.82 -10.19
N ILE A 125 10.91 -1.01 -9.72
CA ILE A 125 11.21 -2.02 -8.71
C ILE A 125 10.54 -1.73 -7.36
N TYR A 126 10.33 -0.46 -7.01
CA TYR A 126 9.70 -0.06 -5.75
C TYR A 126 8.19 -0.28 -5.77
N ASP A 127 7.54 -0.06 -6.92
CA ASP A 127 6.16 -0.46 -7.18
C ASP A 127 5.97 -1.96 -6.89
N LEU A 128 6.87 -2.79 -7.42
CA LEU A 128 6.82 -4.25 -7.25
C LEU A 128 7.12 -4.68 -5.80
N PHE A 129 8.10 -4.06 -5.13
CA PHE A 129 8.35 -4.32 -3.70
C PHE A 129 7.15 -3.95 -2.82
N TYR A 130 6.49 -2.85 -3.13
CA TYR A 130 5.26 -2.47 -2.44
C TYR A 130 4.17 -3.54 -2.60
N LEU A 131 3.97 -4.06 -3.81
CA LEU A 131 3.02 -5.15 -4.05
C LEU A 131 3.42 -6.45 -3.35
N VAL A 132 4.71 -6.81 -3.32
CA VAL A 132 5.22 -7.97 -2.58
C VAL A 132 4.93 -7.86 -1.08
N GLY A 133 5.05 -6.66 -0.51
CA GLY A 133 4.86 -6.46 0.92
C GLY A 133 3.41 -6.25 1.37
N PHE A 134 2.53 -5.73 0.51
CA PHE A 134 1.21 -5.29 0.95
C PHE A 134 0.03 -5.91 0.20
N ALA A 135 0.24 -6.50 -0.98
CA ALA A 135 -0.84 -7.12 -1.73
C ALA A 135 -1.18 -8.52 -1.19
N ASP A 136 -2.34 -9.06 -1.59
CA ASP A 136 -2.64 -10.46 -1.28
C ASP A 136 -1.64 -11.42 -1.95
N PHE A 137 -1.51 -12.63 -1.40
CA PHE A 137 -0.48 -13.58 -1.82
C PHE A 137 -0.45 -13.82 -3.34
N LYS A 138 -1.61 -13.86 -4.00
CA LYS A 138 -1.68 -14.13 -5.44
C LYS A 138 -1.00 -13.01 -6.23
N ILE A 139 -1.25 -11.77 -5.85
CA ILE A 139 -0.66 -10.58 -6.48
C ILE A 139 0.80 -10.41 -6.06
N ALA A 140 1.12 -10.61 -4.78
CA ALA A 140 2.48 -10.55 -4.30
C ALA A 140 3.40 -11.58 -5.01
N SER A 141 2.89 -12.80 -5.26
CA SER A 141 3.58 -13.82 -6.06
C SER A 141 3.72 -13.43 -7.53
N LEU A 142 2.74 -12.74 -8.12
CA LEU A 142 2.86 -12.16 -9.46
C LEU A 142 3.95 -11.09 -9.52
N ALA A 143 3.93 -10.13 -8.59
CA ALA A 143 4.94 -9.07 -8.49
C ALA A 143 6.34 -9.65 -8.29
N TRP A 144 6.48 -10.69 -7.46
CA TRP A 144 7.75 -11.41 -7.31
C TRP A 144 8.25 -12.03 -8.62
N ARG A 145 7.38 -12.60 -9.44
CA ARG A 145 7.77 -13.11 -10.77
C ARG A 145 8.23 -12.00 -11.72
N GLU A 146 7.58 -10.84 -11.68
CA GLU A 146 8.03 -9.67 -12.44
C GLU A 146 9.43 -9.22 -11.98
N ILE A 147 9.66 -9.14 -10.66
CA ILE A 147 10.99 -8.84 -10.08
C ILE A 147 12.05 -9.81 -10.59
N LEU A 148 11.75 -11.12 -10.63
CA LEU A 148 12.67 -12.14 -11.14
C LEU A 148 12.98 -12.03 -12.63
N SER A 149 12.13 -11.34 -13.40
CA SER A 149 12.38 -11.09 -14.82
C SER A 149 13.27 -9.87 -15.07
N MET A 150 13.52 -9.07 -14.03
CA MET A 150 14.38 -7.89 -14.08
C MET A 150 15.85 -8.28 -13.81
N GLU A 151 16.78 -7.58 -14.46
CA GLU A 151 18.20 -7.66 -14.11
C GLU A 151 18.45 -6.86 -12.83
N LEU A 152 18.42 -7.54 -11.69
CA LEU A 152 18.58 -6.92 -10.38
C LEU A 152 19.85 -7.42 -9.68
N ASP A 153 20.41 -6.55 -8.85
CA ASP A 153 21.49 -6.96 -7.97
C ASP A 153 20.96 -7.71 -6.74
N PHE A 154 21.89 -8.24 -5.95
CA PHE A 154 21.54 -8.99 -4.75
C PHE A 154 20.89 -8.12 -3.65
N ILE A 155 21.19 -6.82 -3.61
CA ILE A 155 20.66 -5.89 -2.61
C ILE A 155 19.16 -5.72 -2.83
N ASP A 156 18.75 -5.58 -4.09
CA ASP A 156 17.35 -5.48 -4.50
C ASP A 156 16.59 -6.79 -4.21
N LEU A 157 17.15 -7.95 -4.57
CA LEU A 157 16.51 -9.24 -4.27
C LEU A 157 16.37 -9.49 -2.77
N ARG A 158 17.34 -9.05 -1.96
CA ARG A 158 17.24 -9.08 -0.50
C ARG A 158 16.12 -8.18 0.02
N GLN A 159 15.91 -7.01 -0.58
CA GLN A 159 14.81 -6.13 -0.18
C GLN A 159 13.46 -6.81 -0.38
N ALA A 160 13.23 -7.51 -1.49
CA ALA A 160 12.00 -8.28 -1.71
C ALA A 160 11.74 -9.29 -0.58
N PHE A 161 12.77 -10.01 -0.11
CA PHE A 161 12.67 -10.92 1.02
C PHE A 161 12.26 -10.21 2.32
N CYS A 162 12.84 -9.04 2.59
CA CYS A 162 12.50 -8.24 3.76
C CYS A 162 11.07 -7.70 3.71
N PHE A 163 10.58 -7.33 2.53
CA PHE A 163 9.24 -6.76 2.36
C PHE A 163 8.13 -7.79 2.35
N ALA A 164 8.37 -9.00 1.83
CA ALA A 164 7.33 -10.01 1.69
C ALA A 164 6.63 -10.28 3.02
N ASP A 165 5.32 -10.04 3.14
CA ASP A 165 4.60 -10.29 4.40
C ASP A 165 4.19 -11.76 4.55
N SER A 166 3.87 -12.40 3.43
CA SER A 166 3.49 -13.81 3.40
C SER A 166 4.68 -14.72 3.73
N SER A 167 4.53 -15.54 4.78
CA SER A 167 5.49 -16.60 5.11
C SER A 167 5.75 -17.57 3.96
N GLN A 168 4.75 -17.82 3.10
CA GLN A 168 4.94 -18.66 1.91
C GLN A 168 5.83 -17.95 0.88
N LEU A 169 5.54 -16.69 0.57
CA LEU A 169 6.35 -15.93 -0.38
C LEU A 169 7.77 -15.71 0.13
N LYS A 170 7.96 -15.46 1.42
CA LYS A 170 9.30 -15.41 2.05
C LYS A 170 10.09 -16.69 1.83
N ARG A 171 9.45 -17.87 1.94
CA ARG A 171 10.10 -19.16 1.63
C ARG A 171 10.52 -19.23 0.18
N GLU A 172 9.62 -18.91 -0.75
CA GLU A 172 9.91 -18.91 -2.20
C GLU A 172 11.09 -18.00 -2.54
N ILE A 173 11.13 -16.79 -1.98
CA ILE A 173 12.25 -15.85 -2.18
C ILE A 173 13.53 -16.39 -1.56
N ALA A 174 13.48 -16.92 -0.34
CA ALA A 174 14.67 -17.43 0.33
C ALA A 174 15.25 -18.68 -0.33
N GLU A 175 14.42 -19.59 -0.83
CA GLU A 175 14.87 -20.74 -1.63
C GLU A 175 15.60 -20.27 -2.89
N TYR A 176 15.07 -19.24 -3.56
CA TYR A 176 15.75 -18.62 -4.70
C TYR A 176 17.10 -18.03 -4.29
N LEU A 177 17.15 -17.23 -3.22
CA LEU A 177 18.39 -16.64 -2.70
C LEU A 177 19.42 -17.70 -2.27
N LEU A 178 18.98 -18.78 -1.61
CA LEU A 178 19.84 -19.90 -1.21
C LEU A 178 20.38 -20.70 -2.38
N LYS A 179 19.66 -20.74 -3.50
CA LYS A 179 20.08 -21.42 -4.72
C LYS A 179 21.06 -20.59 -5.54
N HIS A 180 20.81 -19.29 -5.67
CA HIS A 180 21.54 -18.42 -6.59
C HIS A 180 22.62 -17.56 -5.91
N TYR A 181 22.47 -17.27 -4.62
CA TYR A 181 23.34 -16.39 -3.83
C TYR A 181 23.89 -17.07 -2.56
N ALA A 182 23.99 -18.40 -2.60
CA ALA A 182 24.42 -19.28 -1.50
C ALA A 182 25.79 -18.97 -0.86
N LYS A 183 26.59 -18.14 -1.51
CA LYS A 183 27.98 -17.81 -1.11
C LYS A 183 28.12 -16.42 -0.51
N ASP A 184 27.04 -15.63 -0.49
CA ASP A 184 27.04 -14.30 0.10
C ASP A 184 26.77 -14.38 1.61
N TRP A 185 27.74 -13.94 2.41
CA TRP A 185 27.66 -14.02 3.87
C TRP A 185 26.52 -13.17 4.43
N VAL A 186 26.22 -12.04 3.80
CA VAL A 186 25.14 -11.14 4.23
C VAL A 186 23.78 -11.78 3.99
N THR A 187 23.55 -12.34 2.80
CA THR A 187 22.32 -13.03 2.41
C THR A 187 22.00 -14.18 3.36
N LEU A 188 22.98 -15.01 3.67
CA LEU A 188 22.81 -16.09 4.64
C LEU A 188 22.49 -15.56 6.05
N GLY A 189 23.09 -14.42 6.43
CA GLY A 189 22.76 -13.73 7.68
C GLY A 189 21.30 -13.28 7.74
N TYR A 190 20.79 -12.65 6.68
CA TYR A 190 19.39 -12.23 6.61
C TYR A 190 18.42 -13.42 6.65
N ILE A 191 18.69 -14.48 5.89
CA ILE A 191 17.84 -15.67 5.89
C ILE A 191 17.89 -16.32 7.28
N SER A 192 19.06 -16.53 7.87
CA SER A 192 19.20 -17.11 9.22
C SER A 192 18.50 -16.30 10.32
N SER A 193 18.35 -14.98 10.15
CA SER A 193 17.75 -14.09 11.16
C SER A 193 16.24 -13.92 10.98
N TYR A 194 15.75 -13.88 9.74
CA TYR A 194 14.40 -13.40 9.43
C TYR A 194 13.52 -14.39 8.67
N HIS A 195 14.06 -15.54 8.26
CA HIS A 195 13.27 -16.55 7.57
C HIS A 195 12.21 -17.15 8.52
N PRO A 196 10.94 -17.31 8.10
CA PRO A 196 9.88 -17.79 8.98
C PRO A 196 10.06 -19.26 9.38
N ASP A 197 10.67 -20.06 8.52
CA ASP A 197 10.94 -21.49 8.75
C ASP A 197 12.29 -21.70 9.46
N GLU A 198 12.28 -22.46 10.56
CA GLU A 198 13.45 -22.72 11.41
C GLU A 198 14.50 -23.58 10.71
N THR A 199 14.10 -24.60 9.96
CA THR A 199 15.04 -25.47 9.23
C THR A 199 15.83 -24.68 8.20
N ALA A 200 15.17 -23.79 7.45
CA ALA A 200 15.86 -22.90 6.52
C ALA A 200 16.75 -21.85 7.22
N ARG A 201 16.38 -21.38 8.42
CA ARG A 201 17.27 -20.51 9.23
C ARG A 201 18.55 -21.24 9.62
N ASP A 202 18.42 -22.46 10.12
CA ASP A 202 19.55 -23.29 10.57
C ASP A 202 20.46 -23.67 9.40
N GLU A 203 19.88 -24.01 8.25
CA GLU A 203 20.65 -24.28 7.04
C GLU A 203 21.44 -23.04 6.60
N ALA A 204 20.80 -21.87 6.54
CA ALA A 204 21.47 -20.62 6.18
C ALA A 204 22.61 -20.28 7.16
N LYS A 205 22.37 -20.45 8.46
CA LYS A 205 23.39 -20.24 9.51
C LYS A 205 24.56 -21.21 9.36
N SER A 206 24.30 -22.49 9.13
CA SER A 206 25.33 -23.51 8.90
C SER A 206 26.22 -23.17 7.70
N ARG A 207 25.62 -22.71 6.60
CA ARG A 207 26.36 -22.23 5.41
C ARG A 207 27.17 -20.97 5.73
N GLN A 208 26.61 -20.05 6.52
CA GLN A 208 27.27 -18.80 6.91
C GLN A 208 28.51 -19.07 7.78
N ASP A 209 28.40 -19.98 8.75
CA ASP A 209 29.50 -20.38 9.63
C ASP A 209 30.64 -21.04 8.85
N LYS A 210 30.33 -21.89 7.85
CA LYS A 210 31.32 -22.49 6.96
C LYS A 210 32.09 -21.43 6.16
N LEU A 211 31.41 -20.41 5.64
CA LEU A 211 32.07 -19.30 4.93
C LEU A 211 32.99 -18.50 5.85
N ARG A 212 32.60 -18.28 7.11
CA ARG A 212 33.43 -17.58 8.10
C ARG A 212 34.73 -18.33 8.36
N ILE A 213 34.67 -19.65 8.50
CA ILE A 213 35.86 -20.50 8.72
C ILE A 213 36.79 -20.47 7.49
N SER A 214 36.24 -20.48 6.28
CA SER A 214 37.05 -20.49 5.04
C SER A 214 37.82 -19.20 4.72
N LYS A 215 37.52 -18.10 5.42
CA LYS A 215 38.15 -16.78 5.21
C LYS A 215 39.26 -16.46 6.22
N ASN A 216 39.44 -17.31 7.24
CA ASN A 216 40.49 -17.21 8.25
C ASN A 216 41.56 -18.27 7.99
#